data_AF-A0A7M2C2U5-F1
#
_entry.id   AF-A0A7M2C2U5-F1
#
_cell.length_a   1.000
_cell.length_b   1.000
_cell.length_c   1.000
_cell.angle_alpha   90.00
_cell.angle_beta   90.00
_cell.angle_gamma   90.00
#
_symmetry.space_group_name_H-M   'P 1'
#
loop_
_entity.id
_entity.type
_entity.pdbx_description
1 polymer ?
#
loop_
_entity_poly.entity_id
_entity_poly.type
_entity_poly.pdbx_seq_one_letter_code
_entity_poly.pdbx_strand_id
1 'polypeptide(L)'
;MADVQFNNDFFEKLGRSPEVVGLCVEMAEKIATTARSTAPRDSNAYAESIHVEVVRRNRRNAALVIAADPKSMLIESKTGNLARALNQVKKSG
;
A
#
# COMPACT_ATOMS: atom_id res chain seq x y z
N MET A 1 -34.66 14.97 17.13
CA MET A 1 -33.58 13.99 16.90
C MET A 1 -32.34 14.53 17.58
N ALA A 2 -31.68 13.74 18.44
CA ALA A 2 -30.40 14.15 19.01
C ALA A 2 -29.35 14.11 17.90
N ASP A 3 -28.60 15.20 17.76
CA ASP A 3 -27.46 15.30 16.84
C ASP A 3 -26.31 14.47 17.42
N VAL A 4 -25.85 13.44 16.71
CA VAL A 4 -24.75 12.59 17.15
C VAL A 4 -23.45 13.25 16.74
N GLN A 5 -22.71 13.78 17.72
CA GLN A 5 -21.39 14.35 17.48
C GLN A 5 -20.29 13.30 17.62
N PHE A 6 -19.55 13.07 16.53
CA PHE A 6 -18.39 12.19 16.54
C PHE A 6 -17.15 12.88 17.11
N ASN A 7 -16.38 12.13 17.90
CA ASN A 7 -15.06 12.54 18.37
C ASN A 7 -14.03 12.43 17.24
N ASN A 8 -14.05 13.40 16.34
CA ASN A 8 -13.16 13.50 15.19
C ASN A 8 -11.67 13.47 15.59
N ASP A 9 -11.30 14.11 16.70
CA ASP A 9 -9.92 14.18 17.18
C ASP A 9 -9.39 12.81 17.60
N PHE A 10 -10.24 12.00 18.24
CA PHE A 10 -9.89 10.62 18.58
C PHE A 10 -9.55 9.80 17.33
N PHE A 11 -10.39 9.85 16.29
CA PHE A 11 -10.14 9.10 15.05
C PHE A 11 -8.91 9.59 14.29
N GLU A 12 -8.61 10.89 14.34
CA GLU A 12 -7.38 11.42 13.75
C GLU A 12 -6.11 10.98 14.47
N LYS A 13 -6.16 10.92 15.81
CA LYS A 13 -5.05 10.38 16.62
C LYS A 13 -4.87 8.90 16.35
N LEU A 14 -5.97 8.14 16.34
CA LEU A 14 -5.95 6.71 16.05
C LEU A 14 -5.39 6.42 14.65
N GLY A 15 -5.85 7.15 13.62
CA GLY A 15 -5.37 6.98 12.23
C GLY A 15 -3.90 7.35 12.01
N ARG A 16 -3.25 7.98 13.00
CA ARG A 16 -1.81 8.30 13.01
C ARG A 16 -1.03 7.51 14.06
N SER A 17 -1.70 6.65 14.83
CA SER A 17 -1.07 5.87 15.90
C SER A 17 -0.02 4.91 15.33
N PRO A 18 1.12 4.71 16.01
CA PRO A 18 2.16 3.78 15.57
C PRO A 18 1.63 2.37 15.32
N GLU A 19 0.69 1.90 16.13
CA GLU A 19 0.10 0.57 16.03
C GLU A 19 -0.70 0.41 14.73
N VAL A 20 -1.58 1.37 14.41
CA VAL A 20 -2.35 1.36 13.15
C VAL A 20 -1.42 1.48 11.94
N VAL A 21 -0.39 2.33 12.03
CA VAL A 21 0.63 2.46 10.98
C VAL A 21 1.36 1.13 10.78
N GLY A 22 1.75 0.47 11.87
CA GLY A 22 2.43 -0.84 11.84
C GLY A 22 1.60 -1.90 11.12
N LEU A 23 0.30 -1.99 11.43
CA LEU A 23 -0.61 -2.91 10.74
C LEU A 23 -0.70 -2.61 9.24
N CYS A 24 -0.77 -1.33 8.85
CA CYS A 24 -0.77 -0.94 7.44
C CYS A 24 0.54 -1.32 6.74
N VAL A 25 1.69 -1.09 7.38
CA VAL A 25 3.01 -1.42 6.83
C VAL A 25 3.18 -2.92 6.68
N GLU A 26 2.77 -3.72 7.67
CA GLU A 26 2.85 -5.18 7.60
C GLU A 26 2.08 -5.73 6.38
N MET A 27 0.85 -5.25 6.17
CA MET A 27 0.06 -5.66 5.01
C MET A 27 0.65 -5.15 3.70
N ALA A 28 1.19 -3.92 3.67
CA ALA A 28 1.87 -3.38 2.51
C ALA A 28 3.13 -4.21 2.15
N GLU A 29 3.90 -4.70 3.11
CA GLU A 29 5.07 -5.54 2.86
C GLU A 29 4.70 -6.94 2.33
N LYS A 30 3.58 -7.51 2.79
CA LYS A 30 3.03 -8.75 2.20
C LYS A 30 2.66 -8.54 0.74
N ILE A 31 2.04 -7.39 0.43
CA ILE A 31 1.69 -7.01 -0.95
C ILE A 31 2.95 -6.77 -1.78
N ALA A 32 3.93 -6.03 -1.27
CA ALA A 32 5.20 -5.76 -1.96
C ALA A 32 5.96 -7.06 -2.26
N THR A 33 6.00 -7.99 -1.31
CA THR A 33 6.62 -9.31 -1.49
C THR A 33 5.91 -10.11 -2.58
N THR A 34 4.57 -10.11 -2.57
CA THR A 34 3.78 -10.76 -3.63
C THR A 34 4.08 -10.11 -4.98
N ALA A 35 4.03 -8.79 -5.07
CA ALA A 35 4.30 -8.03 -6.29
C ALA A 35 5.71 -8.27 -6.85
N ARG A 36 6.73 -8.38 -6.00
CA ARG A 36 8.12 -8.73 -6.38
C ARG A 36 8.21 -10.14 -6.96
N SER A 37 7.45 -11.08 -6.39
CA SER A 37 7.44 -12.48 -6.84
C SER A 37 6.75 -12.67 -8.20
N THR A 38 5.69 -11.90 -8.46
CA THR A 38 4.87 -11.98 -9.69
C THR A 38 5.28 -10.97 -10.76
N ALA A 39 6.25 -10.11 -10.48
CA ALA A 39 6.73 -9.09 -11.40
C ALA A 39 7.15 -9.71 -12.75
N PRO A 40 6.74 -9.11 -13.88
CA PRO A 40 7.24 -9.53 -15.19
C PRO A 40 8.75 -9.30 -15.25
N ARG A 41 9.49 -10.28 -15.79
CA ARG A 41 10.96 -10.24 -15.84
C ARG A 41 11.44 -10.21 -17.28
N ASP A 42 11.97 -9.06 -17.65
CA ASP A 42 12.89 -8.87 -18.78
C ASP A 42 14.27 -8.55 -18.19
N SER A 43 14.30 -7.55 -17.30
CA SER A 43 15.31 -7.37 -16.25
C SER A 43 14.67 -7.46 -14.87
N ASN A 44 15.47 -7.62 -13.80
CA ASN A 44 14.97 -7.57 -12.43
C ASN A 44 14.72 -6.14 -11.90
N ALA A 45 15.02 -5.10 -12.68
CA ALA A 45 15.01 -3.70 -12.21
C ALA A 45 13.63 -3.25 -11.69
N TYR A 46 12.55 -3.58 -12.41
CA TYR A 46 11.19 -3.27 -11.95
C TYR A 46 10.87 -3.96 -10.61
N ALA A 47 11.16 -5.26 -10.49
CA ALA A 47 10.92 -6.01 -9.25
C ALA A 47 11.73 -5.45 -8.08
N GLU A 48 13.02 -5.16 -8.29
CA GLU A 48 13.92 -4.61 -7.28
C GLU A 48 13.53 -3.19 -6.84
N SER A 49 12.84 -2.44 -7.71
CA SER A 49 12.36 -1.10 -7.39
C SER A 49 11.09 -1.07 -6.53
N ILE A 50 10.43 -2.22 -6.28
CA ILE A 50 9.18 -2.28 -5.51
C ILE A 50 9.47 -2.19 -4.01
N HIS A 51 8.92 -1.18 -3.35
CA HIS A 51 9.08 -0.91 -1.93
C HIS A 51 7.82 -0.30 -1.30
N VAL A 52 7.82 -0.18 0.02
CA VAL A 52 6.73 0.42 0.80
C VAL A 52 7.13 1.83 1.24
N GLU A 53 6.22 2.79 1.06
CA GLU A 53 6.36 4.14 1.60
C GLU A 53 5.19 4.49 2.52
N VAL A 54 5.48 5.05 3.69
CA VAL A 54 4.44 5.61 4.57
C VAL A 54 4.26 7.09 4.25
N VAL A 55 3.07 7.44 3.78
CA VAL A 55 2.72 8.82 3.44
C VAL A 55 1.70 9.38 4.42
N ARG A 56 1.87 10.65 4.78
CA ARG A 56 0.87 11.39 5.55
C ARG A 56 -0.27 11.79 4.62
N ARG A 57 -1.50 11.39 4.97
CA ARG A 57 -2.74 11.90 4.36
C ARG A 57 -3.47 12.76 5.39
N ASN A 58 -4.54 13.43 4.97
CA ASN A 58 -5.24 14.44 5.77
C ASN A 58 -5.50 13.97 7.22
N ARG A 59 -6.21 12.84 7.38
CA ARG A 59 -6.68 12.35 8.70
C ARG A 59 -6.02 11.03 9.15
N ARG A 60 -5.06 10.51 8.39
CA ARG A 60 -4.40 9.22 8.64
C ARG A 60 -3.08 9.11 7.92
N ASN A 61 -2.24 8.19 8.36
CA ASN A 61 -1.13 7.71 7.54
C ASN A 61 -1.61 6.58 6.62
N ALA A 62 -0.93 6.40 5.49
CA ALA A 62 -1.18 5.30 4.58
C ALA A 62 0.17 4.67 4.18
N ALA A 63 0.23 3.34 4.12
CA ALA A 63 1.34 2.62 3.52
C ALA A 63 1.02 2.37 2.04
N LEU A 64 1.88 2.85 1.15
CA LEU A 64 1.77 2.68 -0.29
C LEU A 64 2.81 1.66 -0.75
N VAL A 65 2.43 0.81 -1.70
CA VAL A 65 3.38 -0.03 -2.44
C VAL A 65 3.68 0.65 -3.76
N ILE A 66 4.94 0.98 -4.01
CA ILE A 66 5.39 1.80 -5.13
C ILE A 66 6.52 1.09 -5.87
N ALA A 67 6.60 1.25 -7.19
CA ALA A 67 7.74 0.85 -8.01
C ALA A 67 8.47 2.10 -8.53
N ALA A 68 9.78 2.20 -8.30
CA ALA A 68 10.60 3.36 -8.70
C ALA A 68 11.24 3.24 -10.09
N ASP A 69 11.09 2.09 -10.78
CA ASP A 69 11.65 1.92 -12.12
C ASP A 69 11.04 2.93 -13.13
N PRO A 70 11.84 3.56 -14.00
CA PRO A 70 11.34 4.53 -14.99
C PRO A 70 10.25 3.98 -15.92
N LYS A 71 10.22 2.66 -16.15
CA LYS A 71 9.22 1.97 -16.98
C LYS A 71 8.02 1.48 -16.17
N SER A 72 7.98 1.70 -14.86
CA SER A 72 6.91 1.24 -13.96
C SER A 72 5.52 1.57 -14.48
N MET A 73 5.28 2.80 -14.93
CA MET A 73 3.98 3.22 -15.50
C MET A 73 3.57 2.39 -16.73
N LEU A 74 4.52 2.08 -17.62
CA LEU A 74 4.26 1.26 -18.80
C LEU A 74 3.97 -0.20 -18.40
N ILE A 75 4.74 -0.74 -17.45
CA ILE A 75 4.60 -2.10 -16.95
C ILE A 75 3.26 -2.27 -16.25
N GLU A 76 2.89 -1.35 -15.35
CA GLU A 76 1.61 -1.38 -14.64
C GLU A 76 0.42 -1.21 -15.59
N SER A 77 0.51 -0.35 -16.59
CA SER A 77 -0.56 -0.18 -17.59
C SER A 77 -0.85 -1.48 -18.35
N LYS A 78 0.18 -2.28 -18.64
CA LYS A 78 0.05 -3.55 -19.37
C LYS A 78 -0.32 -4.74 -18.49
N THR A 79 0.19 -4.77 -17.26
CA THR A 79 0.14 -5.98 -16.43
C THR A 79 -0.76 -5.82 -15.20
N GLY A 80 -0.86 -4.60 -14.65
CA GLY A 80 -1.50 -4.32 -13.38
C GLY A 80 -0.89 -5.10 -12.22
N ASN A 81 0.43 -5.34 -12.22
CA ASN A 81 1.11 -6.21 -11.26
C ASN A 81 0.84 -5.79 -9.80
N LEU A 82 0.99 -4.51 -9.46
CA LEU A 82 0.73 -4.04 -8.09
C LEU A 82 -0.74 -4.22 -7.68
N ALA A 83 -1.68 -3.91 -8.59
CA ALA A 83 -3.11 -4.06 -8.33
C ALA A 83 -3.52 -5.54 -8.17
N ARG A 84 -2.94 -6.44 -8.96
CA ARG A 84 -3.15 -7.89 -8.83
C ARG A 84 -2.59 -8.43 -7.53
N ALA A 85 -1.37 -8.02 -7.15
CA ALA A 85 -0.77 -8.40 -5.88
C ALA A 85 -1.61 -7.96 -4.67
N LEU A 86 -2.12 -6.72 -4.70
CA LEU A 86 -3.07 -6.23 -3.68
C LEU A 86 -4.32 -7.11 -3.59
N ASN A 87 -4.94 -7.42 -4.73
CA ASN A 87 -6.15 -8.24 -4.76
C ASN A 87 -5.89 -9.69 -4.31
N GLN A 88 -4.70 -10.22 -4.56
CA GLN A 88 -4.30 -11.55 -4.09
C GLN A 88 -4.19 -11.58 -2.57
N VAL A 89 -3.45 -10.64 -1.97
CA VAL A 89 -3.32 -10.57 -0.50
C VAL A 89 -4.67 -10.33 0.16
N LYS A 90 -5.52 -9.47 -0.42
CA LYS A 90 -6.88 -9.20 0.08
C LYS A 90 -7.77 -10.45 0.13
N LYS A 91 -7.57 -11.43 -0.76
CA LYS A 91 -8.36 -12.67 -0.78
C LYS A 91 -7.85 -13.71 0.23
N SER A 92 -6.62 -13.57 0.69
CA SER A 92 -5.94 -14.55 1.56
C SER A 92 -6.06 -14.23 3.06
N GLY A 93 -6.63 -13.09 3.42
CA GLY A 93 -6.92 -12.69 4.81
C GLY A 93 -8.40 -12.44 4.98
#